data_AF-A0A6P6Q6Q0-F1
#
_entry.id   AF-A0A6P6Q6Q0-F1
#
_cell.length_a   1.000
_cell.length_b   1.000
_cell.length_c   1.000
_cell.angle_alpha   90.00
_cell.angle_beta   90.00
_cell.angle_gamma   90.00
#
_symmetry.space_group_name_H-M   'P 1'
#
loop_
_entity.id
_entity.type
_entity.pdbx_description
1 polymer ?
#
loop_
_entity_poly.entity_id
_entity_poly.type
_entity_poly.pdbx_seq_one_letter_code
_entity_poly.pdbx_strand_id
1 'polypeptide(L)'
;MLGELFTPIETPEAQNRGFLKGFFGGNTQNFDREELFGEAAAGKASRSLAQHIPGQGGLEGMKAAAGGVVGELARARIALDERGQRLGELEERTALMMSSADTFSKHAHELMLKCKDKKWYQF
;
A
#
# COMPACT_ATOMS: atom_id res chain seq x y z
N MET A 1 -22.91 83.31 13.54
CA MET A 1 -21.98 82.95 12.45
C MET A 1 -21.10 81.83 12.97
N LEU A 2 -21.00 80.72 12.21
CA LEU A 2 -20.08 79.57 12.35
C LEU A 2 -20.24 78.76 13.66
N GLY A 3 -20.74 77.53 13.63
CA GLY A 3 -20.09 76.32 13.12
C GLY A 3 -20.04 75.36 14.33
N GLU A 4 -20.34 74.06 14.26
CA GLU A 4 -20.23 73.09 13.20
C GLU A 4 -21.33 72.02 13.37
N LEU A 5 -21.90 71.56 12.25
CA LEU A 5 -22.79 70.41 12.19
C LEU A 5 -21.93 69.18 11.87
N PHE A 6 -21.45 68.47 12.90
CA PHE A 6 -20.83 67.16 12.71
C PHE A 6 -21.87 66.07 12.97
N THR A 7 -22.39 65.47 11.90
CA THR A 7 -23.12 64.21 11.97
C THR A 7 -22.17 63.06 11.67
N PRO A 8 -21.92 62.14 12.61
CA PRO A 8 -21.06 60.99 12.38
C PRO A 8 -21.69 60.11 11.28
N ILE A 9 -20.93 59.88 10.21
CA ILE A 9 -21.27 58.89 9.18
C ILE A 9 -20.60 57.59 9.61
N GLU A 10 -21.40 56.53 9.79
CA GLU A 10 -20.88 55.18 9.99
C GLU A 10 -20.05 54.77 8.77
N THR A 11 -18.75 54.57 8.98
CA THR A 11 -17.86 54.02 7.96
C THR A 11 -18.35 52.64 7.55
N PRO A 12 -18.37 52.29 6.25
CA PRO A 12 -18.76 50.95 5.81
C PRO A 12 -17.90 49.91 6.53
N GLU A 13 -18.55 48.94 7.18
CA GLU A 13 -17.87 47.79 7.77
C GLU A 13 -16.99 47.15 6.69
N ALA A 14 -15.73 46.87 7.04
CA ALA A 14 -14.77 46.32 6.09
C ALA A 14 -15.37 45.06 5.44
N GLN A 15 -15.39 45.01 4.10
CA GLN A 15 -15.94 43.86 3.38
C GLN A 15 -15.33 42.57 3.92
N ASN A 16 -16.19 41.70 4.46
CA ASN A 16 -15.79 40.42 4.99
C ASN A 16 -15.07 39.66 3.87
N ARG A 17 -13.75 39.46 4.02
CA ARG A 17 -12.93 38.83 3.00
C ARG A 17 -13.35 37.37 2.92
N GLY A 18 -14.22 37.05 1.97
CA GLY A 18 -14.68 35.68 1.76
C GLY A 18 -13.51 34.73 1.57
N PHE A 19 -13.58 33.59 2.28
CA PHE A 19 -12.60 32.49 2.30
C PHE A 19 -11.94 32.17 0.94
N LEU A 20 -12.72 32.25 -0.15
CA LEU A 20 -12.26 31.87 -1.49
C LEU A 20 -11.47 32.94 -2.25
N LYS A 21 -11.42 34.19 -1.75
CA LYS A 21 -10.76 35.28 -2.47
C LYS A 21 -9.24 35.08 -2.59
N GLY A 22 -8.63 34.28 -1.71
CA GLY A 22 -7.22 33.88 -1.81
C GLY A 22 -6.96 32.64 -2.67
N PHE A 23 -7.97 31.81 -2.96
CA PHE A 23 -7.77 30.49 -3.56
C PHE A 23 -7.58 30.52 -5.09
N PHE A 24 -8.18 31.51 -5.77
CA PHE A 24 -8.09 31.65 -7.24
C PHE A 24 -7.12 32.75 -7.70
N GLY A 25 -6.45 33.41 -6.76
CA GLY A 25 -5.69 34.63 -7.00
C GLY A 25 -4.21 34.51 -6.69
N GLY A 26 -3.52 33.47 -7.19
CA GLY A 26 -2.06 33.41 -7.42
C GLY A 26 -1.09 33.71 -6.27
N ASN A 27 -1.56 34.01 -5.06
CA ASN A 27 -0.72 34.39 -3.93
C ASN A 27 -0.55 33.19 -3.00
N THR A 28 0.68 32.71 -2.86
CA THR A 28 1.09 31.71 -1.87
C THR A 28 1.10 32.35 -0.48
N GLN A 29 -0.07 32.55 0.11
CA GLN A 29 -0.19 32.85 1.54
C GLN A 29 -0.10 31.54 2.31
N ASN A 30 0.84 31.45 3.26
CA ASN A 30 0.93 30.33 4.19
C ASN A 30 -0.21 30.48 5.19
N PHE A 31 -1.35 29.84 4.91
CA PHE A 31 -2.48 29.84 5.84
C PHE A 31 -2.18 28.92 7.03
N ASP A 32 -2.35 29.46 8.24
CA ASP A 32 -2.29 28.67 9.47
C ASP A 32 -3.62 27.93 9.69
N ARG A 33 -3.59 26.82 10.45
CA ARG A 33 -4.75 25.98 10.73
C ARG A 33 -5.88 26.76 11.42
N GLU A 34 -5.55 27.72 12.28
CA GLU A 34 -6.52 28.59 12.94
C GLU A 34 -7.15 29.63 11.98
N GLU A 35 -6.45 30.03 10.91
CA GLU A 35 -7.08 30.85 9.88
C GLU A 35 -8.00 30.02 8.97
N LEU A 36 -7.67 28.74 8.76
CA LEU A 36 -8.45 27.87 7.87
C LEU A 36 -9.68 27.25 8.55
N PHE A 37 -9.55 26.92 9.84
CA PHE A 37 -10.56 26.17 10.60
C PHE A 37 -10.82 26.75 12.00
N GLY A 38 -10.15 27.83 12.37
CA GLY A 38 -10.38 28.49 13.64
C GLY A 38 -11.67 29.30 13.64
N GLU A 39 -12.17 29.50 14.85
CA GLU A 39 -13.51 30.03 15.12
C GLU A 39 -13.72 31.45 14.56
N ALA A 40 -12.64 32.22 14.43
CA ALA A 40 -12.66 33.60 13.95
C ALA A 40 -12.95 33.73 12.44
N ALA A 41 -12.50 32.77 11.62
CA ALA A 41 -12.64 32.81 10.16
C ALA A 41 -13.71 31.85 9.63
N ALA A 42 -13.82 30.65 10.21
CA ALA A 42 -14.77 29.61 9.79
C ALA A 42 -16.14 29.70 10.51
N GLY A 43 -16.20 30.49 11.60
CA GLY A 43 -17.40 30.65 12.43
C GLY A 43 -17.62 29.50 13.43
N LYS A 44 -18.38 29.77 14.49
CA LYS A 44 -18.77 28.77 15.50
C LYS A 44 -19.59 27.65 14.84
N ALA A 45 -19.18 26.40 15.05
CA ALA A 45 -19.95 25.24 14.61
C ALA A 45 -21.38 25.29 15.17
N SER A 46 -22.38 24.98 14.33
CA SER A 46 -23.77 24.88 14.77
C SER A 46 -23.88 23.89 15.93
N ARG A 47 -24.65 24.22 16.98
CA ARG A 47 -24.94 23.28 18.09
C ARG A 47 -25.65 22.00 17.64
N SER A 48 -26.15 21.97 16.40
CA SER A 48 -26.75 20.80 15.75
C SER A 48 -25.78 20.03 14.84
N LEU A 49 -24.52 20.47 14.71
CA LEU A 49 -23.52 19.78 13.89
C LEU A 49 -23.09 18.52 14.64
N ALA A 50 -23.36 17.36 14.06
CA ALA A 50 -23.00 16.07 14.66
C ALA A 50 -21.48 16.02 14.90
N GLN A 51 -21.10 16.00 16.17
CA GLN A 51 -19.71 15.80 16.58
C GLN A 51 -19.31 14.40 16.10
N HIS A 52 -18.21 14.29 15.33
CA HIS A 52 -17.68 13.00 14.93
C HIS A 52 -17.20 12.26 16.18
N ILE A 53 -18.02 11.33 16.68
CA ILE A 53 -17.65 10.40 17.74
C ILE A 53 -16.77 9.35 17.05
N PRO A 54 -15.46 9.29 17.34
CA PRO A 54 -14.62 8.23 16.80
C PRO A 54 -15.13 6.91 17.38
N GLY A 55 -15.82 6.11 16.55
CA GLY A 55 -16.15 4.74 16.93
C GLY A 55 -14.90 3.90 17.15
N GLN A 56 -15.04 2.69 17.70
CA GLN A 56 -13.96 1.71 17.95
C GLN A 56 -13.28 1.16 16.67
N GLY A 57 -13.20 1.95 15.59
CA GLY A 57 -12.64 1.57 14.29
C GLY A 57 -12.27 2.80 13.44
N GLY A 58 -11.76 3.86 14.05
CA GLY A 58 -11.26 5.03 13.32
C GLY A 58 -9.99 4.74 12.50
N LEU A 59 -9.52 5.75 11.75
CA LEU A 59 -8.35 5.68 10.85
C LEU A 59 -7.11 5.02 11.47
N GLU A 60 -6.85 5.26 12.76
CA GLU A 60 -5.71 4.65 13.47
C GLU A 60 -5.86 3.13 13.67
N GLY A 61 -7.08 2.62 13.90
CA GLY A 61 -7.34 1.18 13.96
C GLY A 61 -7.15 0.50 12.60
N MET A 62 -7.60 1.14 11.53
CA MET A 62 -7.34 0.68 10.16
C MET A 62 -5.85 0.72 9.81
N LYS A 63 -5.14 1.76 10.23
CA LYS A 63 -3.68 1.90 10.03
C LYS A 63 -2.89 0.83 10.78
N ALA A 64 -3.28 0.51 12.02
CA ALA A 64 -2.68 -0.57 12.79
C ALA A 64 -2.94 -1.95 12.14
N ALA A 65 -4.18 -2.20 11.70
CA ALA A 65 -4.52 -3.42 10.97
C ALA A 65 -3.73 -3.55 9.65
N ALA A 66 -3.64 -2.47 8.88
CA ALA A 66 -2.85 -2.43 7.64
C ALA A 66 -1.35 -2.67 7.90
N GLY A 67 -0.80 -2.07 8.96
CA GLY A 67 0.60 -2.29 9.37
C GLY A 67 0.91 -3.73 9.74
N GLY A 68 -0.01 -4.41 10.44
CA GLY A 68 0.12 -5.84 10.77
C GLY A 68 0.19 -6.73 9.53
N VAL A 69 -0.72 -6.50 8.57
CA VAL A 69 -0.76 -7.25 7.31
C VAL A 69 0.52 -7.05 6.47
N VAL A 70 1.07 -5.83 6.42
CA VAL A 70 2.33 -5.57 5.72
C VAL A 70 3.49 -6.35 6.34
N GLY A 71 3.56 -6.47 7.66
CA GLY A 71 4.58 -7.24 8.36
C GLY A 71 4.48 -8.75 8.09
N GLU A 72 3.27 -9.30 8.03
CA GLU A 72 3.03 -10.69 7.63
C GLU A 72 3.38 -10.95 6.17
N LEU A 73 3.01 -10.02 5.28
CA LEU A 73 3.33 -10.10 3.86
C LEU A 73 4.84 -10.06 3.60
N ALA A 74 5.59 -9.21 4.33
CA ALA A 74 7.04 -9.17 4.22
C ALA A 74 7.70 -10.50 4.61
N ARG A 75 7.21 -11.17 5.67
CA ARG A 75 7.69 -12.51 6.05
C ARG A 75 7.33 -13.56 5.00
N ALA A 76 6.10 -13.53 4.48
CA ALA A 76 5.67 -14.43 3.41
C ALA A 76 6.50 -14.25 2.14
N ARG A 77 6.91 -13.01 1.82
CA ARG A 77 7.77 -12.72 0.67
C ARG A 77 9.15 -13.38 0.82
N ILE A 78 9.78 -13.28 1.98
CA ILE A 78 11.08 -13.94 2.23
C ILE A 78 10.97 -15.46 2.06
N ALA A 79 9.92 -16.06 2.65
CA ALA A 79 9.68 -17.50 2.51
C ALA A 79 9.42 -17.92 1.05
N LEU A 80 8.79 -17.06 0.25
CA LEU A 80 8.57 -17.28 -1.18
C LEU A 80 9.89 -17.23 -1.96
N ASP A 81 10.77 -16.28 -1.65
CA ASP A 81 12.08 -16.16 -2.30
C ASP A 81 12.95 -17.39 -2.00
N GLU A 82 13.00 -17.87 -0.75
CA GLU A 82 13.68 -19.12 -0.38
C GLU A 82 13.10 -20.34 -1.12
N ARG A 83 11.76 -20.41 -1.22
CA ARG A 83 11.10 -21.47 -1.97
C ARG A 83 11.48 -21.41 -3.46
N GLY A 84 11.60 -20.22 -4.04
CA GLY A 84 12.05 -20.02 -5.41
C GLY A 84 13.44 -20.61 -5.65
N GLN A 85 14.39 -20.33 -4.75
CA GLN A 85 15.74 -20.90 -4.81
C GLN A 85 15.72 -22.43 -4.70
N ARG A 86 14.99 -22.98 -3.72
CA ARG A 86 14.87 -24.44 -3.53
C ARG A 86 14.23 -25.13 -4.73
N LEU A 87 13.27 -24.50 -5.40
CA LEU A 87 12.66 -25.03 -6.62
C LEU A 87 13.64 -25.04 -7.80
N GLY A 88 14.48 -24.02 -7.94
CA GLY A 88 15.54 -24.00 -8.95
C GLY A 88 16.55 -25.14 -8.75
N GLU A 89 17.02 -25.36 -7.52
CA GLU A 89 17.88 -26.50 -7.20
C GLU A 89 17.19 -27.85 -7.46
N LEU A 90 15.89 -27.93 -7.14
CA LEU A 90 15.10 -29.14 -7.37
C LEU A 90 14.96 -29.44 -8.87
N GLU A 91 14.76 -28.42 -9.71
CA GLU A 91 14.68 -28.57 -11.16
C GLU A 91 15.96 -29.16 -11.73
N GLU A 92 17.13 -28.60 -11.37
CA GLU A 92 18.43 -29.11 -11.81
C GLU A 92 18.65 -30.56 -11.38
N ARG A 93 18.37 -30.88 -10.10
CA ARG A 93 18.47 -32.26 -9.59
C ARG A 93 17.51 -33.20 -10.30
N THR A 94 16.30 -32.75 -10.62
CA THR A 94 15.29 -33.56 -11.32
C THR A 94 15.71 -33.83 -12.75
N ALA A 95 16.29 -32.86 -13.45
CA ALA A 95 16.83 -33.05 -14.80
C ALA A 95 17.99 -34.07 -14.81
N LEU A 96 18.91 -33.99 -13.85
CA LEU A 96 19.98 -34.97 -13.66
C LEU A 96 19.43 -36.38 -13.34
N MET A 97 18.42 -36.45 -12.48
CA MET A 97 17.74 -37.71 -12.14
C MET A 97 17.06 -38.31 -13.37
N MET A 98 16.39 -37.52 -14.20
CA MET A 98 15.76 -37.97 -15.44
C MET A 98 16.79 -38.56 -16.41
N SER A 99 17.92 -37.88 -16.62
CA SER A 99 19.02 -38.39 -17.45
C SER A 99 19.60 -39.70 -16.92
N SER A 100 19.79 -39.78 -15.60
CA SER A 100 20.24 -41.00 -14.93
C SER A 100 19.24 -42.15 -15.09
N ALA A 101 17.94 -41.86 -14.99
CA ALA A 101 16.88 -42.85 -15.14
C ALA A 101 16.76 -43.37 -16.59
N ASP A 102 16.90 -42.50 -17.59
CA ASP A 102 16.93 -42.90 -19.01
C ASP A 102 18.15 -43.81 -19.29
N THR A 103 19.32 -43.42 -18.78
CA THR A 103 20.53 -44.23 -18.88
C THR A 103 20.33 -45.59 -18.22
N PHE A 104 19.80 -45.64 -16.99
CA PHE A 104 19.53 -46.88 -16.28
C PHE A 104 18.54 -47.77 -17.04
N SER A 105 17.45 -47.19 -17.57
CA SER A 105 16.44 -47.90 -18.35
C SER A 105 17.05 -48.60 -19.56
N LYS A 106 17.89 -47.91 -20.33
CA LYS A 106 18.61 -48.46 -21.48
C LYS A 106 19.51 -49.64 -21.08
N HIS A 107 20.32 -49.48 -20.05
CA HIS A 107 21.21 -50.55 -19.58
C HIS A 107 20.44 -51.76 -19.05
N ALA A 108 19.36 -51.54 -18.30
CA ALA A 108 18.52 -52.61 -17.81
C ALA A 108 17.84 -53.36 -18.97
N HIS A 109 17.41 -52.64 -20.01
CA HIS A 109 16.83 -53.25 -21.20
C HIS A 109 17.86 -54.09 -21.97
N GLU A 110 19.07 -53.58 -22.18
CA GLU A 110 20.16 -54.33 -22.80
C GLU A 110 20.53 -55.59 -22.01
N LEU A 111 20.60 -55.50 -20.68
CA LEU A 111 20.87 -56.64 -19.81
C LEU A 111 19.75 -57.68 -19.91
N MET A 112 18.49 -57.24 -19.93
CA MET A 112 17.34 -58.13 -20.11
C MET A 112 17.43 -58.88 -21.44
N LEU A 113 17.75 -58.19 -22.55
CA LEU A 113 17.92 -58.83 -23.86
C LEU A 113 19.06 -59.86 -23.83
N LYS A 114 20.23 -59.51 -23.24
CA LYS A 114 21.34 -60.47 -23.08
C LYS A 114 20.92 -61.70 -22.29
N CYS A 115 20.20 -61.54 -21.18
CA CYS A 115 19.70 -62.66 -20.37
C CYS A 115 18.68 -63.51 -21.12
N LYS A 116 17.79 -62.88 -21.91
CA LYS A 116 16.79 -63.56 -22.73
C LYS A 116 17.42 -64.37 -23.86
N ASP A 117 18.40 -63.79 -24.55
CA ASP A 117 19.01 -64.40 -25.73
C ASP A 117 20.14 -65.37 -25.39
N LYS A 118 20.62 -65.36 -24.13
CA LYS A 118 21.66 -66.27 -23.64
C LYS A 118 21.28 -67.73 -23.89
N LYS A 119 22.06 -68.39 -24.73
CA LYS A 119 21.95 -69.84 -24.95
C LYS A 119 22.84 -70.56 -23.94
N TRP A 120 22.36 -71.70 -23.46
CA TRP A 120 23.05 -72.50 -22.42
C TRP A 120 24.44 -73.01 -22.85
N TYR A 121 24.73 -72.98 -24.15
CA TYR A 121 25.98 -73.46 -24.76
C TYR A 121 26.95 -72.34 -25.18
N GLN A 122 26.60 -71.07 -24.99
CA GLN A 122 27.51 -69.94 -25.27
C GLN A 122 28.02 -69.37 -23.93
N PHE A 123 29.29 -69.65 -23.64
CA PHE A 123 30.01 -69.17 -22.46
C PHE A 123 30.78 -67.88 -22.77
#